data_AF-A0A7K0ZEB5-F1
#
_entry.id   AF-A0A7K0ZEB5-F1
#
_cell.length_a   1.000
_cell.length_b   1.000
_cell.length_c   1.000
_cell.angle_alpha   90.00
_cell.angle_beta   90.00
_cell.angle_gamma   90.00
#
_symmetry.space_group_name_H-M   'P 1'
#
loop_
_entity.id
_entity.type
_entity.pdbx_description
1 polymer ?
#
loop_
_entity_poly.entity_id
_entity_poly.type
_entity_poly.pdbx_seq_one_letter_code
_entity_poly.pdbx_strand_id
1 'polypeptide(L)'
;MANAWFETVAEAQRRAKKRLPKSVYGALIAGSEKGLSTADNLASFDQLGFAPHVAGLSNERTMNTTIMGQEIGMPIIISPTGVQAVHPQGEVAIARAAQNRGIPMGLSSFASKSVEDVAAVNDKTFFQMYWCGDKDTLVQRMNRAREAGAKGLIVTLDWSFSNGRDWGSPWIPEKIDLKAAIKLAPEVLQKPGWLLAFAKTGRIPDLTAPNMAKPGEKAPTFFGAYYE
;
A
#
# COMPACT_ATOMS: atom_id res chain seq x y z
N MET A 1 -0.72 -7.91 -24.39
CA MET A 1 -1.98 -8.53 -23.91
C MET A 1 -2.56 -7.64 -22.84
N ALA A 2 -3.73 -7.02 -23.08
CA ALA A 2 -4.49 -6.39 -22.00
C ALA A 2 -4.64 -7.42 -20.87
N ASN A 3 -4.26 -7.04 -19.65
CA ASN A 3 -4.43 -7.91 -18.49
C ASN A 3 -5.88 -8.41 -18.48
N ALA A 4 -6.08 -9.72 -18.39
CA ALA A 4 -7.41 -10.31 -18.32
C ALA A 4 -8.21 -9.56 -17.27
N TRP A 5 -9.29 -8.89 -17.71
CA TRP A 5 -10.21 -8.19 -16.85
C TRP A 5 -10.61 -9.08 -15.66
N PHE A 6 -10.79 -8.47 -14.49
CA PHE A 6 -11.40 -9.15 -13.36
C PHE A 6 -12.67 -8.40 -12.97
N GLU A 7 -13.73 -9.16 -12.71
CA GLU A 7 -15.07 -8.61 -12.53
C GLU A 7 -15.27 -8.03 -11.12
N THR A 8 -14.50 -8.52 -10.13
CA THR A 8 -14.64 -8.11 -8.73
C THR A 8 -13.28 -8.01 -8.03
N VAL A 9 -13.24 -7.24 -6.95
CA VAL A 9 -12.06 -7.16 -6.06
C VAL A 9 -11.71 -8.54 -5.47
N ALA A 10 -12.73 -9.38 -5.20
CA ALA A 10 -12.53 -10.75 -4.73
C ALA A 10 -11.75 -11.62 -5.74
N GLU A 11 -11.99 -11.45 -7.04
CA GLU A 11 -11.23 -12.16 -8.08
C GLU A 11 -9.77 -11.66 -8.15
N ALA A 12 -9.54 -10.36 -7.99
CA ALA A 12 -8.19 -9.82 -7.87
C ALA A 12 -7.44 -10.41 -6.66
N GLN A 13 -8.11 -10.52 -5.50
CA GLN A 13 -7.56 -11.13 -4.30
C GLN A 13 -7.23 -12.62 -4.51
N ARG A 14 -8.12 -13.38 -5.16
CA ARG A 14 -7.89 -14.79 -5.49
C ARG A 14 -6.66 -14.96 -6.40
N ARG A 15 -6.53 -14.12 -7.42
CA ARG A 15 -5.36 -14.10 -8.33
C ARG A 15 -4.08 -13.72 -7.58
N ALA A 16 -4.16 -12.76 -6.64
CA ALA A 16 -3.03 -12.39 -5.78
C ALA A 16 -2.58 -13.57 -4.91
N LYS A 17 -3.51 -14.27 -4.23
CA LYS A 17 -3.23 -15.48 -3.44
C LYS A 17 -2.56 -16.58 -4.26
N LYS A 18 -2.97 -16.74 -5.53
CA LYS A 18 -2.35 -17.70 -6.45
C LYS A 18 -0.93 -17.29 -6.84
N ARG A 19 -0.68 -15.99 -7.07
CA ARG A 19 0.58 -15.47 -7.62
C ARG A 19 1.67 -15.24 -6.58
N LEU A 20 1.31 -14.77 -5.38
CA LEU A 20 2.27 -14.35 -4.37
C LEU A 20 2.79 -15.54 -3.54
N PRO A 21 4.06 -15.50 -3.07
CA PRO A 21 4.53 -16.38 -2.02
C PRO A 21 3.63 -16.30 -0.78
N LYS A 22 3.54 -17.40 -0.01
CA LYS A 22 2.60 -17.52 1.11
C LYS A 22 2.84 -16.42 2.16
N SER A 23 4.10 -16.18 2.51
CA SER A 23 4.53 -15.08 3.39
C SER A 23 4.13 -13.71 2.85
N VAL A 24 4.48 -13.38 1.60
CA VAL A 24 4.11 -12.09 0.99
C VAL A 24 2.60 -11.86 0.99
N TYR A 25 1.80 -12.88 0.64
CA TYR A 25 0.34 -12.77 0.70
C TYR A 25 -0.17 -12.64 2.14
N GLY A 26 0.38 -13.42 3.07
CA GLY A 26 0.01 -13.37 4.49
C GLY A 26 0.22 -11.97 5.08
N ALA A 27 1.34 -11.31 4.77
CA ALA A 27 1.62 -9.95 5.25
C ALA A 27 0.57 -8.91 4.81
N LEU A 28 -0.09 -9.12 3.66
CA LEU A 28 -1.15 -8.24 3.14
C LEU A 28 -2.49 -8.44 3.83
N ILE A 29 -2.81 -9.67 4.23
CA ILE A 29 -4.13 -10.02 4.79
C ILE A 29 -4.11 -10.23 6.31
N ALA A 30 -2.94 -10.17 6.94
CA ALA A 30 -2.78 -10.37 8.36
C ALA A 30 -3.54 -9.30 9.14
N GLY A 31 -4.32 -9.76 10.13
CA GLY A 31 -5.02 -8.93 11.10
C GLY A 31 -4.38 -9.05 12.48
N SER A 32 -5.14 -8.68 13.51
CA SER A 32 -4.71 -8.81 14.91
C SER A 32 -5.46 -9.91 15.64
N GLU A 33 -4.78 -10.63 16.52
CA GLU A 33 -5.33 -11.65 17.43
C GLU A 33 -6.15 -12.74 16.74
N LYS A 34 -7.48 -12.66 16.82
CA LYS A 34 -8.42 -13.62 16.22
C LYS A 34 -9.01 -13.12 14.89
N GLY A 35 -8.57 -11.96 14.39
CA GLY A 35 -9.07 -11.35 13.15
C GLY A 35 -10.51 -10.84 13.25
N LEU A 36 -11.04 -10.64 14.46
CA LEU A 36 -12.44 -10.25 14.70
C LEU A 36 -12.78 -8.93 14.02
N SER A 37 -11.98 -7.88 14.23
CA SER A 37 -12.22 -6.57 13.62
C SER A 37 -12.17 -6.61 12.09
N THR A 38 -11.31 -7.45 11.49
CA THR A 38 -11.25 -7.61 10.03
C THR A 38 -12.53 -8.26 9.49
N ALA A 39 -13.06 -9.27 10.19
CA ALA A 39 -14.32 -9.90 9.82
C ALA A 39 -15.51 -8.95 10.02
N ASP A 40 -15.53 -8.23 11.14
CA ASP A 40 -16.58 -7.28 11.50
C ASP A 40 -16.66 -6.09 10.54
N ASN A 41 -15.51 -5.58 10.06
CA ASN A 41 -15.47 -4.54 9.04
C ASN A 41 -16.25 -4.92 7.76
N LEU A 42 -16.19 -6.19 7.35
CA LEU A 42 -16.94 -6.67 6.19
C LEU A 42 -18.40 -6.93 6.54
N ALA A 43 -18.66 -7.64 7.65
CA ALA A 43 -20.01 -7.96 8.11
C ALA A 43 -20.87 -6.72 8.39
N SER A 44 -20.24 -5.60 8.76
CA SER A 44 -20.92 -4.32 8.96
C SER A 44 -21.56 -3.77 7.69
N PHE A 45 -20.99 -4.04 6.50
CA PHE A 45 -21.62 -3.63 5.24
C PHE A 45 -22.86 -4.47 4.91
N ASP A 46 -22.93 -5.73 5.35
CA ASP A 46 -24.09 -6.60 5.13
C ASP A 46 -25.33 -6.16 5.94
N GLN A 47 -25.13 -5.30 6.95
CA GLN A 47 -26.21 -4.71 7.74
C GLN A 47 -26.89 -3.53 7.02
N LEU A 48 -26.28 -3.03 5.94
CA LEU A 48 -26.80 -1.89 5.17
C LEU A 48 -27.71 -2.37 4.04
N GLY A 49 -28.98 -2.00 4.09
CA GLY A 49 -29.93 -2.17 2.99
C GLY A 49 -30.00 -0.95 2.07
N PHE A 50 -30.34 -1.16 0.80
CA PHE A 50 -30.63 -0.06 -0.14
C PHE A 50 -32.15 0.11 -0.33
N ALA A 51 -32.61 1.36 -0.37
CA ALA A 51 -33.94 1.74 -0.84
C ALA A 51 -33.80 2.46 -2.19
N PRO A 52 -33.69 1.72 -3.32
CA PRO A 52 -33.39 2.32 -4.62
C PRO A 52 -34.57 3.17 -5.12
N HIS A 53 -34.29 4.40 -5.55
CA HIS A 53 -35.23 5.21 -6.31
C HIS A 53 -35.13 4.82 -7.79
N VAL A 54 -36.23 4.38 -8.40
CA VAL A 54 -36.23 3.82 -9.76
C VAL A 54 -36.86 4.73 -10.82
N ALA A 55 -37.75 5.63 -10.42
CA ALA A 55 -38.47 6.53 -11.32
C ALA A 55 -37.95 7.97 -11.20
N GLY A 56 -37.92 8.69 -12.32
CA GLY A 56 -37.54 10.12 -12.35
C GLY A 56 -36.04 10.40 -12.26
N LEU A 57 -35.18 9.38 -12.43
CA LEU A 57 -33.73 9.57 -12.45
C LEU A 57 -33.22 10.04 -13.82
N SER A 58 -32.21 10.89 -13.80
CA SER A 58 -31.43 11.25 -14.99
C SER A 58 -30.67 10.04 -15.54
N ASN A 59 -30.47 10.00 -16.85
CA ASN A 59 -29.56 9.06 -17.50
C ASN A 59 -28.08 9.46 -17.35
N GLU A 60 -27.82 10.73 -17.01
CA GLU A 60 -26.48 11.23 -16.72
C GLU A 60 -26.04 10.81 -15.33
N ARG A 61 -24.88 10.16 -15.24
CA ARG A 61 -24.28 9.72 -13.98
C ARG A 61 -22.86 10.23 -13.91
N THR A 62 -22.54 10.96 -12.85
CA THR A 62 -21.19 11.40 -12.56
C THR A 62 -20.78 10.92 -11.17
N MET A 63 -19.54 10.47 -11.05
CA MET A 63 -18.91 10.20 -9.75
C MET A 63 -17.88 11.28 -9.41
N ASN A 64 -17.68 12.26 -10.29
CA ASN A 64 -16.70 13.30 -10.09
C ASN A 64 -17.04 14.09 -8.84
N THR A 65 -16.01 14.40 -8.06
CA THR A 65 -16.14 15.21 -6.84
C THR A 65 -14.83 15.93 -6.57
N THR A 66 -14.76 16.67 -5.48
CA THR A 66 -13.53 17.32 -5.02
C THR A 66 -13.13 16.84 -3.63
N ILE A 67 -11.83 16.66 -3.41
CA ILE A 67 -11.26 16.37 -2.08
C ILE A 67 -10.10 17.32 -1.84
N MET A 68 -10.21 18.14 -0.79
CA MET A 68 -9.19 19.13 -0.42
C MET A 68 -8.78 20.04 -1.60
N GLY A 69 -9.74 20.45 -2.42
CA GLY A 69 -9.52 21.29 -3.60
C GLY A 69 -9.02 20.55 -4.85
N GLN A 70 -8.84 19.23 -4.80
CA GLN A 70 -8.48 18.42 -5.96
C GLN A 70 -9.72 17.83 -6.62
N GLU A 71 -9.87 18.01 -7.94
CA GLU A 71 -10.87 17.31 -8.72
C GLU A 71 -10.48 15.84 -8.91
N ILE A 72 -11.42 14.94 -8.64
CA ILE A 72 -11.21 13.49 -8.73
C ILE A 72 -12.35 12.85 -9.53
N GLY A 73 -12.04 11.77 -10.25
CA GLY A 73 -12.99 11.09 -11.14
C GLY A 73 -14.04 10.23 -10.42
N MET A 74 -13.81 9.88 -9.15
CA MET A 74 -14.73 9.13 -8.29
C MET A 74 -14.35 9.31 -6.81
N PRO A 75 -15.28 9.15 -5.84
CA PRO A 75 -15.04 9.39 -4.42
C PRO A 75 -14.24 8.24 -3.76
N ILE A 76 -13.09 7.90 -4.32
CA ILE A 76 -12.21 6.82 -3.86
C ILE A 76 -10.78 7.35 -3.78
N ILE A 77 -10.08 7.00 -2.71
CA ILE A 77 -8.64 7.23 -2.53
C ILE A 77 -8.00 5.87 -2.28
N ILE A 78 -6.83 5.61 -2.88
CA ILE A 78 -6.05 4.43 -2.51
C ILE A 78 -5.50 4.62 -1.09
N SER A 79 -5.81 3.72 -0.17
CA SER A 79 -5.32 3.81 1.20
C SER A 79 -3.79 3.67 1.27
N PRO A 80 -3.12 4.35 2.23
CA PRO A 80 -1.69 4.18 2.45
C PRO A 80 -1.38 2.73 2.83
N THR A 81 -0.57 2.05 2.02
CA THR A 81 -0.10 0.69 2.31
C THR A 81 1.31 0.51 1.75
N GLY A 82 2.24 0.06 2.58
CA GLY A 82 3.55 -0.38 2.11
C GLY A 82 3.43 -1.74 1.42
N VAL A 83 3.77 -1.84 0.14
CA VAL A 83 3.61 -3.07 -0.66
C VAL A 83 4.95 -3.70 -1.01
N GLN A 84 5.85 -3.73 -0.03
CA GLN A 84 7.19 -4.30 -0.19
C GLN A 84 7.11 -5.76 -0.67
N ALA A 85 7.96 -6.11 -1.63
CA ALA A 85 8.05 -7.46 -2.22
C ALA A 85 6.76 -7.99 -2.92
N VAL A 86 5.68 -7.21 -3.05
CA VAL A 86 4.46 -7.64 -3.76
C VAL A 86 4.68 -7.64 -5.28
N HIS A 87 5.24 -6.55 -5.80
CA HIS A 87 5.57 -6.37 -7.21
C HIS A 87 6.79 -5.45 -7.35
N PRO A 88 7.70 -5.66 -8.32
CA PRO A 88 8.92 -4.86 -8.41
C PRO A 88 8.71 -3.35 -8.62
N GLN A 89 7.61 -2.99 -9.29
CA GLN A 89 7.22 -1.58 -9.47
C GLN A 89 6.58 -0.96 -8.22
N GLY A 90 6.16 -1.76 -7.24
CA GLY A 90 5.58 -1.30 -5.97
C GLY A 90 4.51 -0.23 -6.13
N GLU A 91 4.62 0.80 -5.29
CA GLU A 91 3.69 1.92 -5.18
C GLU A 91 3.59 2.74 -6.48
N VAL A 92 4.65 2.84 -7.29
CA VAL A 92 4.62 3.56 -8.57
C VAL A 92 3.64 2.92 -9.57
N ALA A 93 3.49 1.58 -9.56
CA ALA A 93 2.48 0.93 -10.41
C ALA A 93 1.05 1.26 -9.97
N ILE A 94 0.83 1.33 -8.65
CA ILE A 94 -0.46 1.69 -8.06
C ILE A 94 -0.78 3.15 -8.36
N ALA A 95 0.17 4.05 -8.17
CA ALA A 95 0.06 5.48 -8.45
C ALA A 95 -0.31 5.74 -9.92
N ARG A 96 0.33 5.03 -10.86
CA ARG A 96 0.00 5.10 -12.28
C ARG A 96 -1.42 4.60 -12.57
N ALA A 97 -1.85 3.52 -11.92
CA ALA A 97 -3.23 3.02 -12.07
C ALA A 97 -4.26 4.00 -11.51
N ALA A 98 -3.97 4.64 -10.37
CA ALA A 98 -4.78 5.67 -9.75
C ALA A 98 -4.87 6.93 -10.64
N GLN A 99 -3.74 7.37 -11.21
CA GLN A 99 -3.69 8.50 -12.14
C GLN A 99 -4.56 8.25 -13.38
N ASN A 100 -4.47 7.05 -13.97
CA ASN A 100 -5.29 6.66 -15.12
C ASN A 100 -6.81 6.67 -14.82
N ARG A 101 -7.20 6.64 -13.54
CA ARG A 101 -8.59 6.73 -13.09
C ARG A 101 -8.95 8.09 -12.51
N GLY A 102 -8.01 9.04 -12.52
CA GLY A 102 -8.20 10.37 -11.96
C GLY A 102 -8.46 10.36 -10.46
N ILE A 103 -7.89 9.41 -9.71
CA ILE A 103 -8.08 9.34 -8.25
C ILE A 103 -6.77 9.53 -7.47
N PRO A 104 -6.84 10.06 -6.23
CA PRO A 104 -5.68 10.23 -5.36
C PRO A 104 -5.09 8.90 -4.90
N MET A 105 -3.79 8.92 -4.59
CA MET A 105 -3.11 7.85 -3.88
C MET A 105 -2.62 8.34 -2.52
N GLY A 106 -2.99 7.66 -1.44
CA GLY A 106 -2.29 7.73 -0.17
C GLY A 106 -1.00 6.92 -0.22
N LEU A 107 0.15 7.57 -0.04
CA LEU A 107 1.46 6.92 0.01
C LEU A 107 1.90 6.74 1.46
N SER A 108 2.24 5.52 1.86
CA SER A 108 2.76 5.24 3.21
C SER A 108 4.16 5.83 3.41
N SER A 109 4.43 6.33 4.62
CA SER A 109 5.81 6.63 5.07
C SER A 109 6.73 5.40 5.00
N PHE A 110 6.19 4.18 5.11
CA PHE A 110 6.94 2.93 5.01
C PHE A 110 6.91 2.29 3.60
N ALA A 111 6.46 3.04 2.59
CA ALA A 111 6.41 2.57 1.21
C ALA A 111 7.80 2.20 0.66
N SER A 112 7.84 1.26 -0.29
CA SER A 112 9.08 0.81 -0.95
C SER A 112 9.61 1.78 -2.01
N LYS A 113 8.82 2.80 -2.35
CA LYS A 113 9.13 3.85 -3.33
C LYS A 113 9.06 5.21 -2.67
N SER A 114 9.90 6.11 -3.16
CA SER A 114 9.99 7.44 -2.59
C SER A 114 8.78 8.28 -2.98
N VAL A 115 8.49 9.31 -2.18
CA VAL A 115 7.41 10.27 -2.47
C VAL A 115 7.65 10.99 -3.79
N GLU A 116 8.91 11.25 -4.16
CA GLU A 116 9.28 11.86 -5.44
C GLU A 116 8.87 10.97 -6.63
N ASP A 117 9.22 9.68 -6.59
CA ASP A 117 8.89 8.74 -7.67
C ASP A 117 7.38 8.56 -7.84
N VAL A 118 6.63 8.57 -6.74
CA VAL A 118 5.18 8.37 -6.72
C VAL A 118 4.45 9.64 -7.16
N ALA A 119 4.83 10.80 -6.64
CA ALA A 119 4.22 12.07 -7.01
C ALA A 119 4.52 12.46 -8.47
N ALA A 120 5.66 12.03 -9.02
CA ALA A 120 5.97 12.21 -10.44
C ALA A 120 4.99 11.49 -11.39
N VAL A 121 4.30 10.43 -10.93
CA VAL A 121 3.33 9.69 -11.76
C VAL A 121 1.87 9.90 -11.34
N ASN A 122 1.62 10.40 -10.13
CA ASN A 122 0.29 10.77 -9.65
C ASN A 122 0.35 12.13 -8.96
N ASP A 123 -0.19 13.14 -9.63
CA ASP A 123 -0.19 14.54 -9.19
C ASP A 123 -1.20 14.83 -8.08
N LYS A 124 -1.96 13.81 -7.65
CA LYS A 124 -2.97 13.83 -6.59
C LYS A 124 -2.53 13.00 -5.38
N THR A 125 -1.22 12.88 -5.14
CA THR A 125 -0.68 12.06 -4.05
C THR A 125 -0.91 12.74 -2.69
N PHE A 126 -1.45 11.98 -1.73
CA PHE A 126 -1.44 12.31 -0.30
C PHE A 126 -0.30 11.54 0.38
N PHE A 127 0.48 12.20 1.22
CA PHE A 127 1.56 11.55 1.95
C PHE A 127 1.12 11.19 3.37
N GLN A 128 1.21 9.91 3.73
CA GLN A 128 0.86 9.44 5.06
C GLN A 128 2.06 9.54 5.98
N MET A 129 1.84 10.08 7.18
CA MET A 129 2.85 10.27 8.23
C MET A 129 2.47 9.54 9.50
N TYR A 130 3.48 8.95 10.15
CA TYR A 130 3.40 8.42 11.50
C TYR A 130 4.13 9.33 12.48
N TRP A 131 3.79 9.21 13.76
CA TRP A 131 4.44 9.94 14.85
C TRP A 131 5.75 9.24 15.27
N CYS A 132 6.74 9.20 14.36
CA CYS A 132 8.05 8.58 14.58
C CYS A 132 9.15 9.65 14.50
N GLY A 133 10.05 9.67 15.50
CA GLY A 133 11.05 10.72 15.66
C GLY A 133 10.53 12.00 16.34
N ASP A 134 11.38 13.03 16.37
CA ASP A 134 11.06 14.33 16.97
C ASP A 134 10.30 15.27 16.01
N LYS A 135 9.89 16.43 16.54
CA LYS A 135 9.16 17.45 15.78
C LYS A 135 9.91 17.88 14.53
N ASP A 136 11.22 18.08 14.61
CA ASP A 136 12.02 18.59 13.50
C ASP A 136 12.12 17.53 12.38
N THR A 137 12.22 16.25 12.75
CA THR A 137 12.15 15.12 11.81
C THR A 137 10.79 15.07 11.10
N LEU A 138 9.69 15.25 11.83
CA LEU A 138 8.35 15.28 11.25
C LEU A 138 8.18 16.48 10.29
N VAL A 139 8.65 17.67 10.68
CA VAL A 139 8.61 18.88 9.83
C VAL A 139 9.45 18.69 8.57
N GLN A 140 10.63 18.06 8.68
CA GLN A 140 11.48 17.75 7.55
C GLN A 140 10.79 16.80 6.55
N ARG A 141 10.18 15.71 7.04
CA ARG A 141 9.43 14.76 6.19
C ARG A 141 8.23 15.43 5.51
N MET A 142 7.51 16.29 6.22
CA MET A 142 6.42 17.10 5.67
C MET A 142 6.90 18.03 4.54
N ASN A 143 8.00 18.75 4.76
CA ASN A 143 8.57 19.64 3.75
C ASN A 143 9.01 18.87 2.51
N ARG A 144 9.69 17.72 2.69
CA ARG A 144 10.08 16.83 1.58
C ARG A 144 8.87 16.36 0.77
N ALA A 145 7.81 15.93 1.43
CA ALA A 145 6.60 15.50 0.73
C ALA A 145 5.93 16.64 -0.05
N ARG A 146 5.89 17.85 0.52
CA ARG A 146 5.39 19.05 -0.17
C ARG A 146 6.24 19.40 -1.39
N GLU A 147 7.56 19.40 -1.25
CA GLU A 147 8.51 19.69 -2.34
C GLU A 147 8.42 18.65 -3.47
N ALA A 148 8.17 17.39 -3.13
CA ALA A 148 7.91 16.33 -4.09
C ALA A 148 6.55 16.48 -4.82
N GLY A 149 5.66 17.36 -4.35
CA GLY A 149 4.38 17.66 -4.99
C GLY A 149 3.15 17.01 -4.34
N ALA A 150 3.29 16.41 -3.15
CA ALA A 150 2.14 15.88 -2.42
C ALA A 150 1.11 16.99 -2.09
N LYS A 151 -0.17 16.67 -2.25
CA LYS A 151 -1.29 17.63 -2.13
C LYS A 151 -1.92 17.70 -0.74
N GLY A 152 -1.53 16.80 0.15
CA GLY A 152 -2.02 16.78 1.52
C GLY A 152 -1.37 15.67 2.33
N LEU A 153 -1.68 15.65 3.62
CA LEU A 153 -1.14 14.70 4.59
C LEU A 153 -2.24 13.82 5.18
N ILE A 154 -1.91 12.55 5.40
CA ILE A 154 -2.72 11.62 6.19
C ILE A 154 -1.93 11.34 7.48
N VAL A 155 -2.37 11.90 8.61
CA VAL A 155 -1.69 11.69 9.89
C VAL A 155 -2.29 10.47 10.57
N THR A 156 -1.51 9.40 10.70
CA THR A 156 -1.95 8.14 11.29
C THR A 156 -1.67 8.15 12.79
N LEU A 157 -2.72 8.15 13.60
CA LEU A 157 -2.68 8.24 15.07
C LEU A 157 -3.13 6.97 15.79
N ASP A 158 -3.64 5.98 15.05
CA ASP A 158 -4.18 4.72 15.57
C ASP A 158 -3.14 3.60 15.66
N TRP A 159 -1.88 3.89 15.33
CA TRP A 159 -0.79 2.92 15.44
C TRP A 159 -0.24 2.87 16.87
N SER A 160 -0.67 1.86 17.62
CA SER A 160 -0.45 1.77 19.07
C SER A 160 0.76 0.90 19.51
N PHE A 161 1.74 0.65 18.63
CA PHE A 161 2.87 -0.30 18.87
C PHE A 161 2.45 -1.72 19.29
N SER A 162 1.16 -2.05 19.31
CA SER A 162 0.67 -3.39 19.62
C SER A 162 1.02 -4.33 18.48
N ASN A 163 1.98 -5.23 18.75
CA ASN A 163 2.55 -6.17 17.80
C ASN A 163 1.74 -7.47 17.70
N GLY A 164 0.48 -7.48 18.15
CA GLY A 164 -0.43 -8.62 18.07
C GLY A 164 -0.86 -8.96 16.63
N ARG A 165 0.07 -8.97 15.67
CA ARG A 165 -0.10 -9.54 14.33
C ARG A 165 0.24 -11.03 14.41
N ASP A 166 -0.55 -11.80 15.13
CA ASP A 166 -0.48 -13.26 15.20
C ASP A 166 -1.56 -13.91 14.31
N TRP A 167 -2.60 -13.16 13.93
CA TRP A 167 -3.62 -13.63 12.98
C TRP A 167 -3.10 -13.70 11.55
N GLY A 168 -2.54 -14.85 11.17
CA GLY A 168 -2.11 -15.13 9.80
C GLY A 168 -0.86 -14.37 9.36
N SER A 169 -0.20 -13.66 10.29
CA SER A 169 1.05 -12.95 10.01
C SER A 169 2.20 -13.94 9.78
N PRO A 170 2.95 -13.78 8.68
CA PRO A 170 4.12 -14.60 8.43
C PRO A 170 5.32 -14.09 9.26
N TRP A 171 6.37 -14.91 9.31
CA TRP A 171 7.67 -14.39 9.66
C TRP A 171 8.17 -13.46 8.53
N ILE A 172 8.40 -12.18 8.86
CA ILE A 172 8.92 -11.18 7.92
C ILE A 172 10.40 -10.93 8.27
N PRO A 173 11.34 -11.17 7.35
CA PRO A 173 12.74 -10.85 7.59
C PRO A 173 12.97 -9.34 7.56
N GLU A 174 13.94 -8.86 8.36
CA GLU A 174 14.39 -7.46 8.30
C GLU A 174 15.13 -7.15 7.00
N LYS A 175 15.89 -8.13 6.49
CA LYS A 175 16.60 -8.08 5.22
C LYS A 175 16.59 -9.45 4.56
N ILE A 176 16.63 -9.48 3.23
CA ILE A 176 16.79 -10.73 2.49
C ILE A 176 18.27 -11.13 2.47
N ASP A 177 18.74 -11.70 3.58
CA ASP A 177 20.05 -12.35 3.66
C ASP A 177 19.99 -13.82 3.20
N LEU A 178 21.14 -14.52 3.15
CA LEU A 178 21.20 -15.91 2.71
C LEU A 178 20.31 -16.83 3.56
N LYS A 179 20.21 -16.57 4.86
CA LYS A 179 19.38 -17.36 5.78
C LYS A 179 17.89 -17.16 5.49
N ALA A 180 17.47 -15.91 5.29
CA ALA A 180 16.12 -15.57 4.87
C ALA A 180 15.78 -16.16 3.50
N ALA A 181 16.71 -16.07 2.55
CA ALA A 181 16.56 -16.65 1.21
C ALA A 181 16.36 -18.16 1.25
N ILE A 182 17.18 -18.90 2.02
CA ILE A 182 17.02 -20.36 2.20
C ILE A 182 15.68 -20.68 2.86
N LYS A 183 15.29 -19.95 3.91
CA LYS A 183 14.04 -20.18 4.63
C LYS A 183 12.80 -19.92 3.76
N LEU A 184 12.83 -18.90 2.91
CA LEU A 184 11.72 -18.52 2.03
C LEU A 184 11.74 -19.23 0.67
N ALA A 185 12.85 -19.89 0.30
CA ALA A 185 13.02 -20.54 -0.99
C ALA A 185 11.88 -21.52 -1.34
N PRO A 186 11.38 -22.39 -0.44
CA PRO A 186 10.29 -23.30 -0.78
C PRO A 186 9.01 -22.57 -1.24
N GLU A 187 8.70 -21.43 -0.62
CA GLU A 187 7.52 -20.63 -0.98
C GLU A 187 7.70 -19.86 -2.29
N VAL A 188 8.90 -19.33 -2.51
CA VAL A 188 9.24 -18.52 -3.69
C VAL A 188 9.35 -19.37 -4.94
N LEU A 189 9.98 -20.55 -4.84
CA LEU A 189 10.16 -21.48 -5.97
C LEU A 189 8.82 -22.03 -6.48
N GLN A 190 7.82 -22.15 -5.61
CA GLN A 190 6.45 -22.53 -5.99
C GLN A 190 5.71 -21.41 -6.77
N LYS A 191 6.30 -20.21 -6.88
CA LYS A 191 5.70 -19.01 -7.51
C LYS A 191 6.60 -18.45 -8.62
N PRO A 192 6.82 -19.19 -9.73
CA PRO A 192 7.79 -18.82 -10.75
C PRO A 192 7.48 -17.48 -11.42
N GLY A 193 6.21 -17.13 -11.63
CA GLY A 193 5.85 -15.83 -12.22
C GLY A 193 6.16 -14.63 -11.33
N TRP A 194 6.17 -14.81 -10.00
CA TRP A 194 6.61 -13.78 -9.06
C TRP A 194 8.15 -13.70 -9.04
N LEU A 195 8.82 -14.86 -8.94
CA LEU A 195 10.27 -14.93 -8.94
C LEU A 195 10.87 -14.32 -10.22
N LEU A 196 10.35 -14.67 -11.39
CA LEU A 196 10.79 -14.12 -12.66
C LEU A 196 10.57 -12.59 -12.76
N ALA A 197 9.51 -12.06 -12.15
CA ALA A 197 9.27 -10.61 -12.16
C ALA A 197 10.37 -9.86 -11.38
N PHE A 198 10.80 -10.40 -10.24
CA PHE A 198 11.92 -9.83 -9.47
C PHE A 198 13.28 -10.14 -10.11
N ALA A 199 13.49 -11.35 -10.64
CA ALA A 199 14.74 -11.68 -11.34
C ALA A 199 15.02 -10.75 -12.52
N LYS A 200 13.98 -10.36 -13.26
CA LYS A 200 14.08 -9.40 -14.39
C LYS A 200 14.57 -8.01 -13.99
N THR A 201 14.47 -7.61 -12.73
CA THR A 201 15.00 -6.32 -12.29
C THR A 201 16.49 -6.37 -11.96
N GLY A 202 17.07 -7.58 -11.87
CA GLY A 202 18.44 -7.78 -11.40
C GLY A 202 18.67 -7.41 -9.94
N ARG A 203 17.60 -7.17 -9.16
CA ARG A 203 17.67 -6.72 -7.76
C ARG A 203 16.83 -7.60 -6.85
N ILE A 204 17.36 -7.89 -5.68
CA ILE A 204 16.62 -8.51 -4.58
C ILE A 204 15.79 -7.41 -3.90
N PRO A 205 14.55 -7.70 -3.42
CA PRO A 205 13.80 -6.75 -2.60
C PRO A 205 14.62 -6.37 -1.35
N ASP A 206 14.98 -5.10 -1.22
CA ASP A 206 15.81 -4.61 -0.11
C ASP A 206 15.01 -4.28 1.17
N LEU A 207 13.67 -4.33 1.09
CA LEU A 207 12.71 -4.08 2.18
C LEU A 207 12.95 -2.74 2.90
N THR A 208 13.48 -1.76 2.18
CA THR A 208 13.76 -0.42 2.70
C THR A 208 12.54 0.50 2.65
N ALA A 209 12.54 1.51 3.52
CA ALA A 209 11.54 2.57 3.61
C ALA A 209 12.19 3.94 3.31
N PRO A 210 12.40 4.30 2.02
CA PRO A 210 13.08 5.54 1.62
C PRO A 210 12.46 6.84 2.15
N ASN A 211 11.16 6.85 2.48
CA ASN A 211 10.51 8.05 3.01
C ASN A 211 10.78 8.27 4.51
N MET A 212 11.34 7.27 5.20
CA MET A 212 11.77 7.38 6.60
C MET A 212 13.22 7.86 6.75
N ALA A 213 14.00 7.85 5.66
CA ALA A 213 15.40 8.25 5.66
C ALA A 213 15.58 9.74 6.02
N LYS A 214 16.57 10.06 6.86
CA LYS A 214 17.04 11.43 7.07
C LYS A 214 17.82 11.92 5.84
N PRO A 215 17.89 13.24 5.59
CA PRO A 215 18.67 13.79 4.49
C PRO A 215 20.12 13.29 4.50
N GLY A 216 20.55 12.69 3.39
CA GLY A 216 21.92 12.17 3.23
C GLY A 216 22.20 10.81 3.90
N GLU A 217 21.22 10.22 4.59
CA GLU A 217 21.35 8.90 5.20
C GLU A 217 20.81 7.77 4.32
N LYS A 218 21.25 6.54 4.59
CA LYS A 218 20.70 5.36 3.93
C LYS A 218 19.28 5.10 4.43
N ALA A 219 18.41 4.65 3.53
CA ALA A 219 17.05 4.27 3.89
C ALA A 219 17.05 3.14 4.92
N PRO A 220 16.33 3.29 6.04
CA PRO A 220 16.18 2.22 7.02
C PRO A 220 15.34 1.08 6.44
N THR A 221 15.47 -0.11 7.02
CA THR A 221 14.51 -1.21 6.81
C THR A 221 13.18 -0.88 7.47
N PHE A 222 12.12 -1.61 7.12
CA PHE A 222 10.80 -1.45 7.76
C PHE A 222 10.90 -1.50 9.30
N PHE A 223 11.60 -2.50 9.86
CA PHE A 223 11.77 -2.62 11.31
C PHE A 223 12.75 -1.60 11.88
N GLY A 224 13.78 -1.19 11.14
CA GLY A 224 14.71 -0.14 11.59
C GLY A 224 14.01 1.21 11.79
N ALA A 225 13.06 1.55 10.91
CA ALA A 225 12.23 2.75 11.05
C ALA A 225 11.07 2.61 12.05
N TYR A 226 10.74 1.38 12.47
CA TYR A 226 9.63 1.09 13.38
C TYR A 226 9.95 1.49 14.84
N TYR A 227 11.24 1.49 15.21
CA TYR A 227 11.72 1.75 16.57
C TYR A 227 12.43 3.10 16.75
N GLU A 228 12.32 4.00 15.76
CA GLU A 228 12.74 5.41 15.86
C GLU A 228 11.66 6.25 16.55
#